data_AF-A0A7C3E678-F1
#
_entry.id   AF-A0A7C3E678-F1
#
_cell.length_a   1.000
_cell.length_b   1.000
_cell.length_c   1.000
_cell.angle_alpha   90.00
_cell.angle_beta   90.00
_cell.angle_gamma   90.00
#
_symmetry.space_group_name_H-M   'P 1'
#
loop_
_entity.id
_entity.type
_entity.pdbx_description
1 polymer ?
#
loop_
_entity_poly.entity_id
_entity_poly.type
_entity_poly.pdbx_seq_one_letter_code
_entity_poly.pdbx_strand_id
1 'polypeptide(L)'
;MYKYVLDEPAIVDYALPVIYFYFFALAMKETILFARIADRYKKEYGLHIARVDRSGAVVEGASCCDCSESKSRCREAHRRAVEETLRWGEPYLHLCPGGRIIWGIPLMTNAETTGGLISGGILIDEFSDEKWSAARIRSAASRLLQLVSEYNLTNSALLELNRVAAERESRRAEAIHEVKGRIYDSIRDIYLREEPGLLAAVKRGDRHQAREILNRVLVGIYYLGRDRPSLLKSFLLELVVMMSRTAVEAGAEPSELLGANYSSLVELASISDEADLSAWLVQMLERIMDAIRERRDYPNTVLLAAAIQYMEQHLAEHISRDDAAAAASMSPSHFSRLMKERLGRSFTELLTQMRVDKAKELLTRTDKSIVEICLECGFNDQSYFTKVFQRITGLTPRMYRLRNRSVFN
;
A
#
# COMPACT_ATOMS: atom_id res chain seq x y z
N MET A 1 -87.42 -2.87 -19.19
CA MET A 1 -88.50 -3.61 -18.50
C MET A 1 -87.84 -4.81 -17.80
N TYR A 2 -87.79 -4.76 -16.45
CA TYR A 2 -87.50 -5.80 -15.44
C TYR A 2 -86.13 -6.52 -15.35
N LYS A 3 -85.22 -5.95 -14.54
CA LYS A 3 -84.85 -6.29 -13.13
C LYS A 3 -85.40 -7.61 -12.49
N TYR A 4 -84.54 -8.24 -11.66
CA TYR A 4 -84.74 -9.29 -10.62
C TYR A 4 -84.63 -10.76 -11.08
N VAL A 5 -84.04 -11.75 -10.36
CA VAL A 5 -83.73 -11.94 -8.93
C VAL A 5 -82.44 -12.80 -8.78
N LEU A 6 -81.53 -12.38 -7.88
CA LEU A 6 -80.61 -13.25 -7.15
C LEU A 6 -81.37 -13.83 -5.97
N ASP A 7 -81.40 -15.16 -5.79
CA ASP A 7 -81.70 -15.78 -4.49
C ASP A 7 -81.14 -17.20 -4.47
N GLU A 8 -79.97 -17.38 -3.83
CA GLU A 8 -79.61 -18.60 -3.09
C GLU A 8 -78.55 -18.24 -2.01
N PRO A 9 -78.95 -17.99 -0.75
CA PRO A 9 -78.04 -17.69 0.35
C PRO A 9 -77.73 -18.97 1.16
N ALA A 10 -77.19 -20.01 0.52
CA ALA A 10 -76.92 -21.29 1.19
C ALA A 10 -75.44 -21.74 1.16
N ILE A 11 -74.58 -21.10 0.36
CA ILE A 11 -73.20 -21.57 0.15
C ILE A 11 -72.19 -20.88 1.10
N VAL A 12 -72.54 -19.74 1.69
CA VAL A 12 -71.60 -18.92 2.47
C VAL A 12 -71.40 -19.45 3.91
N ASP A 13 -72.40 -20.11 4.51
CA ASP A 13 -72.33 -20.56 5.92
C ASP A 13 -71.58 -21.89 6.13
N TYR A 14 -71.43 -22.71 5.08
CA TYR A 14 -70.65 -23.96 5.15
C TYR A 14 -69.20 -23.80 4.66
N ALA A 15 -68.88 -22.73 3.94
CA ALA A 15 -67.54 -22.48 3.43
C ALA A 15 -66.57 -21.98 4.51
N LEU A 16 -67.03 -21.13 5.43
CA LEU A 16 -66.20 -20.55 6.50
C LEU A 16 -65.62 -21.62 7.45
N PRO A 17 -66.39 -22.60 7.98
CA PRO A 17 -65.85 -23.64 8.85
C PRO A 17 -64.89 -24.59 8.13
N VAL A 18 -65.15 -24.93 6.85
CA VAL A 18 -64.30 -25.82 6.04
C VAL A 18 -62.98 -25.15 5.67
N ILE A 19 -63.01 -23.86 5.33
CA ILE A 19 -61.81 -23.05 5.10
C ILE A 19 -61.00 -22.93 6.40
N TYR A 20 -61.65 -22.66 7.54
CA TYR A 20 -60.97 -22.59 8.84
C TYR A 20 -60.35 -23.94 9.24
N PHE A 21 -61.05 -25.05 9.01
CA PHE A 21 -60.55 -26.41 9.27
C PHE A 21 -59.38 -26.78 8.35
N TYR A 22 -59.42 -26.36 7.08
CA TYR A 22 -58.33 -26.55 6.13
C TYR A 22 -57.08 -25.74 6.53
N PHE A 23 -57.24 -24.48 6.90
CA PHE A 23 -56.13 -23.65 7.42
C PHE A 23 -55.59 -24.19 8.75
N PHE A 24 -56.46 -24.69 9.64
CA PHE A 24 -56.06 -25.30 10.91
C PHE A 24 -55.29 -26.61 10.70
N ALA A 25 -55.75 -27.48 9.79
CA ALA A 25 -55.06 -28.72 9.43
C ALA A 25 -53.72 -28.45 8.73
N LEU A 26 -53.63 -27.41 7.90
CA LEU A 26 -52.38 -26.97 7.26
C LEU A 26 -51.38 -26.46 8.30
N ALA A 27 -51.83 -25.62 9.24
CA ALA A 27 -51.01 -25.09 10.33
C ALA A 27 -50.53 -26.20 11.28
N MET A 28 -51.39 -27.16 11.63
CA MET A 28 -51.00 -28.34 12.41
C MET A 28 -49.94 -29.19 11.69
N LYS A 29 -50.06 -29.36 10.37
CA LYS A 29 -49.09 -30.10 9.56
C LYS A 29 -47.72 -29.41 9.56
N GLU A 30 -47.68 -28.08 9.47
CA GLU A 30 -46.44 -27.30 9.53
C GLU A 30 -45.74 -27.40 10.90
N THR A 31 -46.49 -27.30 12.00
CA THR A 31 -45.96 -27.46 13.37
C THR A 31 -45.38 -28.87 13.60
N ILE A 32 -46.06 -29.92 13.11
CA ILE A 32 -45.55 -31.30 13.21
C ILE A 32 -44.28 -31.49 12.38
N LEU A 33 -44.21 -30.91 11.18
CA LEU A 33 -43.02 -30.97 10.33
C LEU A 33 -41.84 -30.20 10.94
N PHE A 34 -42.09 -29.01 11.50
CA PHE A 34 -41.07 -28.24 12.21
C PHE A 34 -40.48 -29.03 13.37
N ALA A 35 -41.32 -29.64 14.23
CA ALA A 35 -40.85 -30.45 15.35
C ALA A 35 -39.98 -31.63 14.91
N ARG A 36 -40.33 -32.30 13.80
CA ARG A 36 -39.53 -33.41 13.24
C ARG A 36 -38.17 -32.96 12.72
N ILE A 37 -38.12 -31.84 12.01
CA ILE A 37 -36.86 -31.27 11.50
C ILE A 37 -35.99 -30.82 12.68
N ALA A 38 -36.57 -30.14 13.67
CA ALA A 38 -35.88 -29.68 14.86
C ALA A 38 -35.26 -30.83 15.67
N ASP A 39 -36.02 -31.92 15.93
CA ASP A 39 -35.52 -33.07 16.66
C ASP A 39 -34.38 -33.79 15.92
N ARG A 40 -34.55 -34.01 14.60
CA ARG A 40 -33.53 -34.67 13.78
C ARG A 40 -32.25 -33.85 13.71
N TYR A 41 -32.38 -32.55 13.48
CA TYR A 41 -31.23 -31.65 13.37
C TYR A 41 -30.48 -31.49 14.70
N LYS A 42 -31.21 -31.42 15.82
CA LYS A 42 -30.62 -31.39 17.16
C LYS A 42 -29.86 -32.68 17.48
N LYS A 43 -30.38 -33.85 17.09
CA LYS A 43 -29.68 -35.14 17.26
C LYS A 43 -28.39 -35.22 16.43
N GLU A 44 -28.40 -34.71 15.20
CA GLU A 44 -27.24 -34.79 14.30
C GLU A 44 -26.13 -33.77 14.66
N TYR A 45 -26.50 -32.52 15.01
CA TYR A 45 -25.52 -31.43 15.18
C TYR A 45 -25.50 -30.79 16.56
N GLY A 46 -26.43 -31.14 17.46
CA GLY A 46 -26.56 -30.51 18.77
C GLY A 46 -27.11 -29.08 18.72
N LEU A 47 -27.62 -28.63 17.57
CA LEU A 47 -28.08 -27.26 17.34
C LEU A 47 -29.60 -27.15 17.39
N HIS A 48 -30.07 -26.01 17.86
CA HIS A 48 -31.49 -25.66 17.86
C HIS A 48 -31.88 -24.94 16.57
N ILE A 49 -33.18 -25.02 16.23
CA ILE A 49 -33.76 -24.30 15.11
C ILE A 49 -34.92 -23.44 15.62
N ALA A 50 -35.01 -22.22 15.09
CA ALA A 50 -36.13 -21.32 15.27
C ALA A 50 -36.86 -21.13 13.94
N ARG A 51 -38.19 -21.16 13.94
CA ARG A 51 -39.00 -20.69 12.80
C ARG A 51 -39.21 -19.18 12.93
N VAL A 52 -38.97 -18.45 11.86
CA VAL A 52 -39.19 -17.00 11.77
C VAL A 52 -40.22 -16.67 10.69
N ASP A 53 -40.97 -15.60 10.89
CA ASP A 53 -41.84 -15.02 9.87
C ASP A 53 -41.05 -14.20 8.81
N ARG A 54 -41.74 -13.61 7.84
CA ARG A 54 -41.14 -12.73 6.81
C ARG A 54 -40.38 -11.53 7.38
N SER A 55 -40.70 -11.08 8.59
CA SER A 55 -40.00 -9.98 9.27
C SER A 55 -38.75 -10.42 10.03
N GLY A 56 -38.51 -11.74 10.12
CA GLY A 56 -37.45 -12.34 10.93
C GLY A 56 -37.82 -12.51 12.41
N ALA A 57 -39.08 -12.27 12.79
CA ALA A 57 -39.55 -12.51 14.16
C ALA A 57 -39.73 -14.01 14.39
N VAL A 58 -39.21 -14.49 15.52
CA VAL A 58 -39.36 -15.90 15.91
C VAL A 58 -40.83 -16.18 16.22
N VAL A 59 -41.42 -17.13 15.50
CA VAL A 59 -42.81 -17.59 15.67
C VAL A 59 -42.90 -18.93 16.39
N GLU A 60 -41.85 -19.75 16.31
CA GLU A 60 -41.82 -21.10 16.91
C GLU A 60 -40.38 -21.56 17.18
N GLY A 61 -40.16 -22.35 18.25
CA GLY A 61 -38.85 -22.84 18.65
C GLY A 61 -38.10 -21.91 19.60
N ALA A 62 -36.94 -22.38 20.09
CA ALA A 62 -36.08 -21.59 20.97
C ALA A 62 -35.38 -20.49 20.17
N SER A 63 -35.29 -19.27 20.71
CA SER A 63 -34.51 -18.19 20.09
C SER A 63 -33.06 -18.63 19.88
N CYS A 64 -32.36 -18.04 18.90
CA CYS A 64 -30.97 -18.40 18.64
C CYS A 64 -30.01 -18.04 19.80
N CYS A 65 -30.47 -17.29 20.81
CA CYS A 65 -29.78 -17.01 22.07
C CYS A 65 -30.66 -16.26 23.11
N ASP A 66 -30.29 -16.36 24.39
CA ASP A 66 -30.64 -15.40 25.47
C ASP A 66 -29.60 -14.26 25.45
N CYS A 67 -29.71 -13.33 24.49
CA CYS A 67 -28.79 -12.19 24.38
C CYS A 67 -29.44 -10.88 24.81
N SER A 68 -28.64 -9.94 25.33
CA SER A 68 -29.05 -8.58 25.71
C SER A 68 -29.36 -7.65 24.54
N GLU A 69 -29.23 -8.13 23.29
CA GLU A 69 -29.47 -7.33 22.09
C GLU A 69 -30.97 -7.03 21.88
N SER A 70 -31.25 -5.92 21.20
CA SER A 70 -32.64 -5.54 20.92
C SER A 70 -33.32 -6.56 20.00
N LYS A 71 -34.60 -6.86 20.29
CA LYS A 71 -35.43 -7.75 19.45
C LYS A 71 -35.53 -7.28 17.99
N SER A 72 -35.32 -5.99 17.70
CA SER A 72 -35.29 -5.47 16.33
C SER A 72 -34.02 -5.86 15.56
N ARG A 73 -32.84 -5.81 16.19
CA ARG A 73 -31.57 -6.17 15.52
C ARG A 73 -31.47 -7.67 15.25
N CYS A 74 -32.00 -8.51 16.15
CA CYS A 74 -32.06 -9.95 15.93
C CYS A 74 -33.01 -10.31 14.77
N ARG A 75 -34.18 -9.66 14.72
CA ARG A 75 -35.14 -9.83 13.61
C ARG A 75 -34.50 -9.52 12.26
N GLU A 76 -33.80 -8.40 12.16
CA GLU A 76 -33.09 -8.01 10.95
C GLU A 76 -32.01 -9.02 10.54
N ALA A 77 -31.24 -9.54 11.50
CA ALA A 77 -30.23 -10.56 11.23
C ALA A 77 -30.84 -11.87 10.69
N HIS A 78 -31.97 -12.31 11.26
CA HIS A 78 -32.70 -13.49 10.78
C HIS A 78 -33.24 -13.28 9.36
N ARG A 79 -33.88 -12.14 9.11
CA ARG A 79 -34.43 -11.78 7.81
C ARG A 79 -33.34 -11.82 6.73
N ARG A 80 -32.20 -11.17 6.99
CA ARG A 80 -31.05 -11.19 6.07
C ARG A 80 -30.52 -12.59 5.82
N ALA A 81 -30.45 -13.42 6.87
CA ALA A 81 -29.95 -14.78 6.72
C ALA A 81 -30.82 -15.65 5.80
N VAL A 82 -32.12 -15.42 5.81
CA VAL A 82 -33.07 -16.09 4.92
C VAL A 82 -32.98 -15.53 3.50
N GLU A 83 -32.91 -14.20 3.35
CA GLU A 83 -32.85 -13.53 2.05
C GLU A 83 -31.57 -13.84 1.27
N GLU A 84 -30.44 -13.90 1.95
CA GLU A 84 -29.16 -14.18 1.29
C GLU A 84 -29.07 -15.65 0.87
N THR A 85 -29.59 -16.60 1.65
CA THR A 85 -29.72 -17.99 1.19
C THR A 85 -30.65 -18.10 -0.03
N LEU A 86 -31.76 -17.35 -0.05
CA LEU A 86 -32.63 -17.30 -1.23
C LEU A 86 -31.89 -16.72 -2.44
N ARG A 87 -31.12 -15.65 -2.23
CA ARG A 87 -30.37 -14.93 -3.28
C ARG A 87 -29.30 -15.81 -3.92
N TRP A 88 -28.53 -16.51 -3.10
CA TRP A 88 -27.39 -17.31 -3.57
C TRP A 88 -27.74 -18.76 -3.88
N GLY A 89 -28.91 -19.25 -3.43
CA GLY A 89 -29.32 -20.63 -3.64
C GLY A 89 -28.59 -21.65 -2.75
N GLU A 90 -27.74 -21.17 -1.84
CA GLU A 90 -26.99 -21.98 -0.88
C GLU A 90 -26.98 -21.33 0.51
N PRO A 91 -26.83 -22.11 1.61
CA PRO A 91 -26.88 -21.56 2.96
C PRO A 91 -25.74 -20.56 3.21
N TYR A 92 -26.09 -19.29 3.45
CA TYR A 92 -25.10 -18.25 3.72
C TYR A 92 -24.86 -18.11 5.23
N LEU A 93 -23.58 -18.04 5.62
CA LEU A 93 -23.18 -17.85 7.03
C LEU A 93 -23.19 -16.37 7.38
N HIS A 94 -23.99 -16.00 8.37
CA HIS A 94 -24.14 -14.63 8.84
C HIS A 94 -23.59 -14.46 10.24
N LEU A 95 -22.97 -13.31 10.49
CA LEU A 95 -22.62 -12.89 11.83
C LEU A 95 -23.76 -12.04 12.40
N CYS A 96 -24.38 -12.51 13.48
CA CYS A 96 -25.42 -11.75 14.17
C CYS A 96 -24.80 -10.60 15.01
N PRO A 97 -25.59 -9.58 15.40
CA PRO A 97 -25.13 -8.46 16.24
C PRO A 97 -24.44 -8.87 17.55
N GLY A 98 -24.84 -10.02 18.12
CA GLY A 98 -24.23 -10.59 19.32
C GLY A 98 -22.99 -11.45 19.07
N GLY A 99 -22.31 -11.30 17.92
CA GLY A 99 -21.03 -11.95 17.61
C GLY A 99 -21.10 -13.47 17.36
N ARG A 100 -22.28 -14.00 17.01
CA ARG A 100 -22.50 -15.42 16.76
C ARG A 100 -22.76 -15.71 15.29
N ILE A 101 -22.27 -16.85 14.82
CA ILE A 101 -22.53 -17.37 13.49
C ILE A 101 -23.92 -18.00 13.47
N ILE A 102 -24.75 -17.56 12.52
CA ILE A 102 -26.10 -18.04 12.25
C ILE A 102 -26.28 -18.26 10.74
N TRP A 103 -27.24 -19.09 10.36
CA TRP A 103 -27.67 -19.26 8.97
C TRP A 103 -29.19 -19.43 8.91
N GLY A 104 -29.78 -19.05 7.78
CA GLY A 104 -31.22 -19.07 7.57
C GLY A 104 -31.59 -19.84 6.31
N ILE A 105 -32.62 -20.68 6.38
CA ILE A 105 -33.18 -21.40 5.23
C ILE A 105 -34.58 -20.85 4.94
N PRO A 106 -34.89 -20.40 3.71
CA PRO A 106 -36.20 -19.88 3.36
C PRO A 106 -37.26 -20.99 3.38
N LEU A 107 -38.36 -20.74 4.08
CA LEU A 107 -39.59 -21.49 3.94
C LEU A 107 -40.43 -20.83 2.84
N MET A 108 -40.90 -21.62 1.90
CA MET A 108 -41.51 -21.09 0.67
C MET A 108 -42.79 -21.81 0.30
N THR A 109 -43.73 -21.06 -0.24
CA THR A 109 -44.88 -21.59 -0.98
C THR A 109 -44.77 -21.09 -2.41
N ASN A 110 -44.57 -22.00 -3.36
CA ASN A 110 -44.21 -21.66 -4.73
C ASN A 110 -42.93 -20.80 -4.79
N ALA A 111 -43.01 -19.56 -5.29
CA ALA A 111 -41.89 -18.63 -5.36
C ALA A 111 -41.87 -17.60 -4.20
N GLU A 112 -42.86 -17.63 -3.31
CA GLU A 112 -42.95 -16.67 -2.20
C GLU A 112 -42.37 -17.22 -0.90
N THR A 113 -41.45 -16.49 -0.31
CA THR A 113 -40.93 -16.75 1.03
C THR A 113 -42.00 -16.45 2.07
N THR A 114 -42.43 -17.43 2.85
CA THR A 114 -43.39 -17.25 3.96
C THR A 114 -42.69 -16.99 5.30
N GLY A 115 -41.39 -17.28 5.36
CA GLY A 115 -40.55 -17.10 6.53
C GLY A 115 -39.24 -17.89 6.37
N GLY A 116 -38.68 -18.38 7.47
CA GLY A 116 -37.49 -19.20 7.40
C GLY A 116 -37.23 -20.04 8.65
N LEU A 117 -36.25 -20.94 8.54
CA LEU A 117 -35.65 -21.63 9.67
C LEU A 117 -34.27 -21.05 9.94
N ILE A 118 -34.03 -20.60 11.17
CA ILE A 118 -32.75 -20.08 11.63
C ILE A 118 -32.08 -21.11 12.52
N SER A 119 -30.78 -21.34 12.32
CA SER A 119 -29.96 -22.15 13.20
C SER A 119 -28.54 -21.58 13.34
N GLY A 120 -27.75 -22.14 14.25
CA GLY A 120 -26.43 -21.65 14.64
C GLY A 120 -26.41 -21.19 16.08
N GLY A 121 -25.94 -19.96 16.33
CA GLY A 121 -25.72 -19.43 17.69
C GLY A 121 -24.34 -19.76 18.23
N ILE A 122 -23.38 -20.07 17.36
CA ILE A 122 -22.00 -20.41 17.70
C ILE A 122 -21.22 -19.11 17.90
N LEU A 123 -20.65 -18.90 19.08
CA LEU A 123 -19.75 -17.76 19.31
C LEU A 123 -18.51 -17.89 18.43
N ILE A 124 -18.02 -16.78 17.88
CA ILE A 124 -16.76 -16.76 17.13
C ILE A 124 -15.63 -17.39 17.97
N ASP A 125 -15.59 -17.13 19.27
CA ASP A 125 -14.56 -17.66 20.16
C ASP A 125 -14.69 -19.18 20.44
N GLU A 126 -15.82 -19.79 20.09
CA GLU A 126 -16.00 -21.24 20.13
C GLU A 126 -15.57 -21.94 18.82
N PHE A 127 -15.08 -21.18 17.84
CA PHE A 127 -14.52 -21.70 16.60
C PHE A 127 -13.17 -22.38 16.87
N SER A 128 -13.18 -23.70 16.88
CA SER A 128 -12.00 -24.55 17.09
C SER A 128 -12.08 -25.81 16.24
N ASP A 129 -10.93 -26.39 15.90
CA ASP A 129 -10.86 -27.65 15.15
C ASP A 129 -11.50 -28.83 15.90
N GLU A 130 -11.63 -28.72 17.23
CA GLU A 130 -12.17 -29.78 18.09
C GLU A 130 -13.70 -29.72 18.25
N LYS A 131 -14.32 -28.53 18.27
CA LYS A 131 -15.76 -28.36 18.53
C LYS A 131 -16.53 -27.89 17.31
N TRP A 132 -16.12 -26.78 16.67
CA TRP A 132 -16.82 -26.16 15.54
C TRP A 132 -15.86 -25.77 14.41
N SER A 133 -15.40 -26.76 13.66
CA SER A 133 -14.60 -26.51 12.45
C SER A 133 -15.45 -25.92 11.32
N ALA A 134 -14.82 -25.21 10.39
CA ALA A 134 -15.50 -24.65 9.21
C ALA A 134 -16.23 -25.73 8.39
N ALA A 135 -15.65 -26.92 8.28
CA ALA A 135 -16.27 -28.05 7.59
C ALA A 135 -17.55 -28.52 8.29
N ARG A 136 -17.54 -28.60 9.63
CA ARG A 136 -18.70 -28.98 10.43
C ARG A 136 -19.82 -27.94 10.32
N ILE A 137 -19.50 -26.64 10.35
CA ILE A 137 -20.48 -25.56 10.20
C ILE A 137 -21.14 -25.59 8.82
N ARG A 138 -20.34 -25.72 7.75
CA ARG A 138 -20.88 -25.84 6.39
C ARG A 138 -21.74 -27.09 6.21
N SER A 139 -21.32 -28.21 6.79
CA SER A 139 -22.10 -29.46 6.80
C SER A 139 -23.44 -29.28 7.51
N ALA A 140 -23.46 -28.62 8.67
CA ALA A 140 -24.69 -28.33 9.41
C ALA A 140 -25.65 -27.45 8.60
N ALA A 141 -25.16 -26.35 8.02
CA ALA A 141 -25.97 -25.43 7.22
C ALA A 141 -26.54 -26.13 5.97
N SER A 142 -25.73 -26.90 5.25
CA SER A 142 -26.15 -27.68 4.08
C SER A 142 -27.18 -28.74 4.45
N ARG A 143 -27.00 -29.40 5.60
CA ARG A 143 -27.94 -30.41 6.08
C ARG A 143 -29.29 -29.83 6.42
N LEU A 144 -29.35 -28.63 7.01
CA LEU A 144 -30.62 -27.98 7.30
C LEU A 144 -31.41 -27.70 6.01
N LEU A 145 -30.74 -27.19 4.97
CA LEU A 145 -31.36 -26.98 3.66
C LEU A 145 -31.86 -28.29 3.04
N GLN A 146 -31.07 -29.36 3.15
CA GLN A 146 -31.47 -30.68 2.68
C GLN A 146 -32.72 -31.18 3.39
N LEU A 147 -32.80 -31.07 4.72
CA LEU A 147 -33.98 -31.49 5.49
C LEU A 147 -35.22 -30.69 5.08
N VAL A 148 -35.11 -29.37 4.96
CA VAL A 148 -36.23 -28.52 4.51
C VAL A 148 -36.70 -28.91 3.10
N SER A 149 -35.77 -29.28 2.23
CA SER A 149 -36.07 -29.76 0.87
C SER A 149 -36.71 -31.15 0.86
N GLU A 150 -36.24 -32.10 1.67
CA GLU A 150 -36.81 -33.45 1.82
C GLU A 150 -38.30 -33.39 2.22
N TYR A 151 -38.69 -32.40 3.02
CA TYR A 151 -40.07 -32.18 3.45
C TYR A 151 -40.88 -31.23 2.53
N ASN A 152 -40.33 -30.82 1.38
CA ASN A 152 -40.96 -29.89 0.44
C ASN A 152 -41.42 -28.56 1.07
N LEU A 153 -40.63 -28.04 2.00
CA LEU A 153 -40.93 -26.78 2.71
C LEU A 153 -40.24 -25.56 2.08
N THR A 154 -39.45 -25.77 1.05
CA THR A 154 -38.78 -24.73 0.27
C THR A 154 -38.84 -25.06 -1.21
N ASN A 155 -38.57 -24.08 -2.07
CA ASN A 155 -38.53 -24.31 -3.51
C ASN A 155 -37.09 -24.66 -3.94
N SER A 156 -36.75 -25.94 -3.82
CA SER A 156 -35.40 -26.43 -4.15
C SER A 156 -35.01 -26.17 -5.61
N ALA A 157 -35.96 -26.21 -6.54
CA ALA A 157 -35.70 -25.89 -7.95
C ALA A 157 -35.36 -24.41 -8.17
N LEU A 158 -36.05 -23.50 -7.47
CA LEU A 158 -35.73 -22.07 -7.51
C LEU A 158 -34.37 -21.79 -6.85
N LEU A 159 -34.07 -22.42 -5.73
CA LEU A 159 -32.76 -22.30 -5.09
C LEU A 159 -31.64 -22.84 -5.98
N GLU A 160 -31.86 -23.96 -6.68
CA GLU A 160 -30.91 -24.49 -7.67
C GLU A 160 -30.69 -23.50 -8.82
N LEU A 161 -31.76 -22.91 -9.36
CA LEU A 161 -31.65 -21.89 -10.39
C LEU A 161 -30.89 -20.65 -9.90
N ASN A 162 -31.15 -20.20 -8.67
CA ASN A 162 -30.43 -19.10 -8.06
C ASN A 162 -28.97 -19.46 -7.81
N ARG A 163 -28.66 -20.70 -7.42
CA ARG A 163 -27.29 -21.19 -7.26
C ARG A 163 -26.56 -21.23 -8.60
N VAL A 164 -27.17 -21.76 -9.64
CA VAL A 164 -26.57 -21.77 -10.99
C VAL A 164 -26.43 -20.34 -11.53
N ALA A 165 -27.37 -19.44 -11.26
CA ALA A 165 -27.29 -18.04 -11.63
C ALA A 165 -26.18 -17.31 -10.84
N ALA A 166 -26.08 -17.57 -9.54
CA ALA A 166 -25.04 -17.08 -8.65
C ALA A 166 -23.67 -17.63 -9.02
N GLU A 167 -23.56 -18.90 -9.39
CA GLU A 167 -22.33 -19.50 -9.92
C GLU A 167 -21.99 -18.94 -11.30
N ARG A 168 -22.96 -18.64 -12.16
CA ARG A 168 -22.70 -17.98 -13.44
C ARG A 168 -22.29 -16.53 -13.24
N GLU A 169 -22.89 -15.84 -12.28
CA GLU A 169 -22.52 -14.48 -11.90
C GLU A 169 -21.19 -14.46 -11.15
N SER A 170 -20.88 -15.49 -10.35
CA SER A 170 -19.59 -15.73 -9.72
C SER A 170 -18.57 -16.14 -10.76
N ARG A 171 -18.91 -16.91 -11.79
CA ARG A 171 -18.03 -17.26 -12.91
C ARG A 171 -17.82 -16.10 -13.87
N ARG A 172 -18.80 -15.20 -14.02
CA ARG A 172 -18.65 -13.91 -14.71
C ARG A 172 -17.85 -12.94 -13.87
N ALA A 173 -18.08 -12.89 -12.56
CA ALA A 173 -17.32 -12.13 -11.59
C ALA A 173 -15.91 -12.69 -11.46
N GLU A 174 -15.71 -14.02 -11.56
CA GLU A 174 -14.46 -14.79 -11.60
C GLU A 174 -13.78 -14.60 -12.94
N ALA A 175 -14.48 -14.55 -14.07
CA ALA A 175 -13.88 -14.16 -15.35
C ALA A 175 -13.50 -12.67 -15.34
N ILE A 176 -14.28 -11.81 -14.69
CA ILE A 176 -13.93 -10.41 -14.37
C ILE A 176 -12.82 -10.37 -13.31
N HIS A 177 -12.71 -11.35 -12.41
CA HIS A 177 -11.68 -11.50 -11.37
C HIS A 177 -10.43 -12.21 -11.90
N GLU A 178 -10.50 -12.91 -13.02
CA GLU A 178 -9.43 -13.54 -13.79
C GLU A 178 -8.86 -12.49 -14.76
N VAL A 179 -9.70 -11.57 -15.24
CA VAL A 179 -9.29 -10.29 -15.82
C VAL A 179 -8.73 -9.34 -14.75
N LYS A 180 -9.31 -9.22 -13.54
CA LYS A 180 -8.69 -8.47 -12.42
C LYS A 180 -7.40 -9.15 -11.96
N GLY A 181 -7.32 -10.48 -11.92
CA GLY A 181 -6.13 -11.26 -11.60
C GLY A 181 -5.03 -11.01 -12.62
N ARG A 182 -5.32 -11.10 -13.92
CA ARG A 182 -4.36 -10.76 -14.99
C ARG A 182 -3.98 -9.27 -15.05
N ILE A 183 -4.85 -8.33 -14.64
CA ILE A 183 -4.51 -6.89 -14.56
C ILE A 183 -3.70 -6.59 -13.30
N TYR A 184 -4.05 -7.17 -12.16
CA TYR A 184 -3.23 -7.10 -10.94
C TYR A 184 -1.87 -7.74 -11.18
N ASP A 185 -1.82 -8.92 -11.80
CA ASP A 185 -0.58 -9.61 -12.17
C ASP A 185 0.19 -8.82 -13.22
N SER A 186 -0.43 -8.23 -14.26
CA SER A 186 0.34 -7.45 -15.28
C SER A 186 0.86 -6.10 -14.79
N ILE A 187 0.09 -5.33 -13.98
CA ILE A 187 0.59 -4.12 -13.33
C ILE A 187 1.67 -4.48 -12.31
N ARG A 188 1.41 -5.50 -11.48
CA ARG A 188 2.36 -5.99 -10.49
C ARG A 188 3.58 -6.64 -11.13
N ASP A 189 3.50 -7.23 -12.32
CA ASP A 189 4.61 -7.81 -13.06
C ASP A 189 5.50 -6.72 -13.67
N ILE A 190 4.91 -5.66 -14.22
CA ILE A 190 5.67 -4.47 -14.65
C ILE A 190 6.36 -3.85 -13.44
N TYR A 191 5.62 -3.68 -12.34
CA TYR A 191 6.15 -3.18 -11.08
C TYR A 191 7.24 -4.09 -10.50
N LEU A 192 7.04 -5.39 -10.33
CA LEU A 192 8.02 -6.36 -9.81
C LEU A 192 9.25 -6.51 -10.73
N ARG A 193 9.11 -6.26 -12.03
CA ARG A 193 10.24 -6.26 -12.98
C ARG A 193 11.09 -5.01 -12.85
N GLU A 194 10.45 -3.85 -12.74
CA GLU A 194 11.12 -2.54 -12.74
C GLU A 194 11.54 -2.09 -11.33
N GLU A 195 10.81 -2.50 -10.29
CA GLU A 195 11.03 -2.18 -8.87
C GLU A 195 12.45 -2.50 -8.44
N PRO A 196 13.02 -3.71 -8.63
CA PRO A 196 14.38 -3.99 -8.21
C PRO A 196 15.39 -3.04 -8.86
N GLY A 197 15.15 -2.67 -10.13
CA GLY A 197 15.97 -1.71 -10.86
C GLY A 197 15.86 -0.30 -10.27
N LEU A 198 14.64 0.15 -9.98
CA LEU A 198 14.36 1.45 -9.38
C LEU A 198 14.98 1.56 -7.98
N LEU A 199 14.74 0.59 -7.10
CA LEU A 199 15.31 0.57 -5.75
C LEU A 199 16.83 0.51 -5.79
N ALA A 200 17.42 -0.26 -6.72
CA ALA A 200 18.87 -0.28 -6.90
C ALA A 200 19.43 1.07 -7.39
N ALA A 201 18.72 1.78 -8.27
CA ALA A 201 19.09 3.12 -8.73
C ALA A 201 19.01 4.13 -7.58
N VAL A 202 17.94 4.11 -6.79
CA VAL A 202 17.77 4.95 -5.59
C VAL A 202 18.88 4.67 -4.59
N LYS A 203 19.17 3.40 -4.28
CA LYS A 203 20.23 3.00 -3.35
C LYS A 203 21.62 3.49 -3.80
N ARG A 204 21.87 3.52 -5.11
CA ARG A 204 23.09 4.06 -5.70
C ARG A 204 23.10 5.58 -5.84
N GLY A 205 21.98 6.27 -5.61
CA GLY A 205 21.86 7.70 -5.86
C GLY A 205 21.89 8.08 -7.34
N ASP A 206 21.57 7.14 -8.24
CA ASP A 206 21.50 7.37 -9.70
C ASP A 206 20.15 7.98 -10.09
N ARG A 207 20.08 9.31 -10.07
CA ARG A 207 18.86 10.08 -10.34
C ARG A 207 18.31 9.85 -11.74
N HIS A 208 19.19 9.81 -12.74
CA HIS A 208 18.78 9.67 -14.13
C HIS A 208 18.15 8.30 -14.36
N GLN A 209 18.81 7.24 -13.92
CA GLN A 209 18.29 5.88 -14.05
C GLN A 209 16.99 5.69 -13.27
N ALA A 210 16.89 6.23 -12.05
CA ALA A 210 15.65 6.14 -11.27
C ALA A 210 14.47 6.82 -11.97
N ARG A 211 14.69 8.00 -12.58
CA ARG A 211 13.64 8.74 -13.29
C ARG A 211 13.18 8.05 -14.57
N GLU A 212 14.11 7.47 -15.34
CA GLU A 212 13.78 6.65 -16.51
C GLU A 212 12.91 5.44 -16.14
N ILE A 213 13.30 4.70 -15.10
CA ILE A 213 12.54 3.54 -14.63
C ILE A 213 11.16 3.95 -14.12
N LEU A 214 11.09 5.04 -13.34
CA LEU A 214 9.83 5.58 -12.83
C LEU A 214 8.87 5.96 -13.96
N ASN A 215 9.36 6.61 -15.02
CA ASN A 215 8.54 6.95 -16.18
C ASN A 215 8.00 5.70 -16.90
N ARG A 216 8.80 4.63 -17.02
CA ARG A 216 8.33 3.36 -17.59
C ARG A 216 7.26 2.70 -16.73
N VAL A 217 7.44 2.72 -15.41
CA VAL A 217 6.44 2.25 -14.44
C VAL A 217 5.16 3.05 -14.62
N LEU A 218 5.21 4.38 -14.60
CA LEU A 218 4.06 5.28 -14.79
C LEU A 218 3.29 4.96 -16.08
N VAL A 219 3.97 4.83 -17.22
CA VAL A 219 3.34 4.45 -18.49
C VAL A 219 2.61 3.11 -18.37
N GLY A 220 3.21 2.12 -17.70
CA GLY A 220 2.59 0.83 -17.44
C GLY A 220 1.38 0.90 -16.51
N ILE A 221 1.46 1.64 -15.39
CA ILE A 221 0.35 1.74 -14.43
C ILE A 221 -0.80 2.58 -15.01
N TYR A 222 -0.54 3.63 -15.79
CA TYR A 222 -1.60 4.44 -16.42
C TYR A 222 -2.31 3.73 -17.57
N TYR A 223 -1.57 2.98 -18.40
CA TYR A 223 -2.16 2.21 -19.49
C TYR A 223 -3.10 1.12 -18.98
N LEU A 224 -2.80 0.53 -17.81
CA LEU A 224 -3.55 -0.58 -17.23
C LEU A 224 -4.55 -0.16 -16.13
N GLY A 225 -4.35 1.00 -15.50
CA GLY A 225 -5.10 1.50 -14.33
C GLY A 225 -6.22 2.50 -14.63
N ARG A 226 -6.46 2.81 -15.91
CA ARG A 226 -7.37 3.87 -16.40
C ARG A 226 -8.78 3.85 -15.79
N ASP A 227 -9.30 2.67 -15.47
CA ASP A 227 -10.66 2.50 -14.94
C ASP A 227 -10.73 2.33 -13.41
N ARG A 228 -9.60 2.43 -12.68
CA ARG A 228 -9.53 2.16 -11.23
C ARG A 228 -8.53 3.08 -10.47
N PRO A 229 -8.86 4.37 -10.27
CA PRO A 229 -7.96 5.35 -9.66
C PRO A 229 -7.52 5.03 -8.23
N SER A 230 -8.39 4.40 -7.41
CA SER A 230 -8.06 4.01 -6.04
C SER A 230 -6.96 2.94 -5.97
N LEU A 231 -6.92 2.05 -6.97
CA LEU A 231 -5.91 1.00 -7.05
C LEU A 231 -4.55 1.58 -7.46
N LEU A 232 -4.55 2.45 -8.47
CA LEU A 232 -3.37 3.20 -8.90
C LEU A 232 -2.73 3.95 -7.73
N LYS A 233 -3.52 4.70 -6.94
CA LYS A 233 -3.03 5.40 -5.74
C LYS A 233 -2.39 4.45 -4.71
N SER A 234 -2.95 3.24 -4.54
CA SER A 234 -2.41 2.27 -3.59
C SER A 234 -1.00 1.78 -3.99
N PHE A 235 -0.78 1.51 -5.28
CA PHE A 235 0.54 1.13 -5.80
C PHE A 235 1.55 2.26 -5.74
N LEU A 236 1.14 3.49 -6.07
CA LEU A 236 2.02 4.64 -5.99
C LEU A 236 2.48 4.90 -4.55
N LEU A 237 1.58 4.74 -3.59
CA LEU A 237 1.92 4.83 -2.17
C LEU A 237 2.92 3.76 -1.76
N GLU A 238 2.70 2.50 -2.17
CA GLU A 238 3.63 1.40 -1.91
C GLU A 238 5.02 1.72 -2.46
N LEU A 239 5.09 2.21 -3.71
CA LEU A 239 6.34 2.59 -4.35
C LEU A 239 7.07 3.69 -3.58
N VAL A 240 6.35 4.73 -3.14
CA VAL A 240 6.92 5.81 -2.32
C VAL A 240 7.47 5.26 -1.00
N VAL A 241 6.71 4.39 -0.32
CA VAL A 241 7.15 3.78 0.95
C VAL A 241 8.44 2.97 0.75
N MET A 242 8.53 2.18 -0.32
CA MET A 242 9.73 1.39 -0.60
C MET A 242 10.94 2.23 -1.00
N MET A 243 10.74 3.27 -1.82
CA MET A 243 11.81 4.23 -2.16
C MET A 243 12.32 4.96 -0.91
N SER A 244 11.42 5.44 -0.05
CA SER A 244 11.77 6.11 1.21
C SER A 244 12.55 5.17 2.14
N ARG A 245 12.11 3.91 2.29
CA ARG A 245 12.84 2.90 3.07
C ARG A 245 14.23 2.63 2.50
N THR A 246 14.33 2.48 1.19
CA THR A 246 15.60 2.24 0.48
C THR A 246 16.55 3.43 0.61
N ALA A 247 16.03 4.65 0.62
CA ALA A 247 16.81 5.85 0.84
C ALA A 247 17.39 5.92 2.26
N VAL A 248 16.62 5.53 3.27
CA VAL A 248 17.12 5.37 4.65
C VAL A 248 18.24 4.32 4.70
N GLU A 249 18.09 3.18 4.02
CA GLU A 249 19.17 2.19 3.90
C GLU A 249 20.41 2.74 3.16
N ALA A 250 20.22 3.68 2.25
CA ALA A 250 21.29 4.38 1.54
C ALA A 250 21.92 5.53 2.34
N GLY A 251 21.43 5.77 3.56
CA GLY A 251 21.97 6.74 4.50
C GLY A 251 21.19 8.04 4.62
N ALA A 252 20.01 8.21 4.01
CA ALA A 252 19.18 9.40 4.22
C ALA A 252 18.61 9.46 5.66
N GLU A 253 18.30 10.65 6.17
CA GLU A 253 17.85 10.81 7.55
C GLU A 253 16.37 10.39 7.73
N PRO A 254 16.05 9.45 8.64
CA PRO A 254 14.70 8.93 8.80
C PRO A 254 13.65 10.00 9.12
N SER A 255 13.99 11.03 9.89
CA SER A 255 13.05 12.09 10.27
C SER A 255 12.59 12.96 9.09
N GLU A 256 13.45 13.14 8.07
CA GLU A 256 13.11 13.92 6.87
C GLU A 256 12.21 13.13 5.91
N LEU A 257 12.38 11.81 5.86
CA LEU A 257 11.65 10.93 4.94
C LEU A 257 10.38 10.32 5.54
N LEU A 258 10.39 9.92 6.82
CA LEU A 258 9.24 9.29 7.48
C LEU A 258 8.19 10.33 7.89
N GLY A 259 8.60 11.55 8.23
CA GLY A 259 7.67 12.67 8.47
C GLY A 259 6.90 13.07 7.21
N ALA A 260 7.54 12.97 6.04
CA ALA A 260 6.92 13.24 4.74
C ALA A 260 5.88 12.17 4.34
N ASN A 261 5.95 10.94 4.85
CA ASN A 261 5.01 9.87 4.46
C ASN A 261 3.56 10.12 4.95
N TYR A 262 3.36 10.81 6.08
CA TYR A 262 2.02 11.14 6.56
C TYR A 262 1.36 12.27 5.77
N SER A 263 2.12 13.32 5.41
CA SER A 263 1.62 14.39 4.53
C SER A 263 1.38 13.88 3.09
N SER A 264 2.23 12.97 2.62
CA SER A 264 2.11 12.30 1.32
C SER A 264 0.79 11.54 1.16
N LEU A 265 0.28 10.91 2.22
CA LEU A 265 -1.00 10.20 2.22
C LEU A 265 -2.19 11.15 1.98
N VAL A 266 -2.16 12.32 2.61
CA VAL A 266 -3.22 13.34 2.50
C VAL A 266 -3.18 14.00 1.12
N GLU A 267 -1.98 14.35 0.64
CA GLU A 267 -1.78 14.89 -0.71
C GLU A 267 -2.28 13.90 -1.78
N LEU A 268 -1.85 12.63 -1.72
CA LEU A 268 -2.25 11.59 -2.66
C LEU A 268 -3.77 11.33 -2.67
N ALA A 269 -4.42 11.40 -1.49
CA ALA A 269 -5.87 11.27 -1.40
C ALA A 269 -6.60 12.38 -2.15
N SER A 270 -6.05 13.61 -2.15
CA SER A 270 -6.65 14.79 -2.78
C SER A 270 -6.45 14.91 -4.31
N ILE A 271 -5.44 14.22 -4.85
CA ILE A 271 -5.14 14.27 -6.30
C ILE A 271 -6.20 13.49 -7.09
N SER A 272 -6.80 14.13 -8.09
CA SER A 272 -7.87 13.52 -8.91
C SER A 272 -7.48 13.32 -10.37
N ASP A 273 -6.45 14.03 -10.82
CA ASP A 273 -6.00 14.09 -12.20
C ASP A 273 -4.75 13.22 -12.45
N GLU A 274 -4.66 12.65 -13.64
CA GLU A 274 -3.57 11.75 -14.07
C GLU A 274 -2.22 12.49 -14.12
N ALA A 275 -2.20 13.70 -14.67
CA ALA A 275 -1.00 14.51 -14.82
C ALA A 275 -0.50 14.99 -13.46
N ASP A 276 -1.40 15.40 -12.57
CA ASP A 276 -1.07 15.79 -11.19
C ASP A 276 -0.48 14.62 -10.40
N LEU A 277 -1.01 13.42 -10.60
CA LEU A 277 -0.52 12.21 -9.95
C LEU A 277 0.90 11.83 -10.42
N SER A 278 1.17 12.02 -11.71
CA SER A 278 2.49 11.77 -12.30
C SER A 278 3.50 12.79 -11.78
N ALA A 279 3.10 14.07 -11.75
CA ALA A 279 3.93 15.16 -11.24
C ALA A 279 4.26 14.94 -9.76
N TRP A 280 3.28 14.52 -8.97
CA TRP A 280 3.46 14.21 -7.55
C TRP A 280 4.46 13.08 -7.33
N LEU A 281 4.36 11.99 -8.08
CA LEU A 281 5.27 10.85 -7.92
C LEU A 281 6.71 11.21 -8.29
N VAL A 282 6.90 11.96 -9.39
CA VAL A 282 8.21 12.47 -9.80
C VAL A 282 8.77 13.39 -8.73
N GLN A 283 7.96 14.29 -8.17
CA GLN A 283 8.38 15.17 -7.08
C GLN A 283 8.82 14.39 -5.84
N MET A 284 8.14 13.29 -5.53
CA MET A 284 8.51 12.42 -4.41
C MET A 284 9.88 11.76 -4.64
N LEU A 285 10.11 11.23 -5.85
CA LEU A 285 11.42 10.69 -6.21
C LEU A 285 12.52 11.75 -6.06
N GLU A 286 12.32 12.97 -6.56
CA GLU A 286 13.33 14.03 -6.46
C GLU A 286 13.66 14.38 -5.00
N ARG A 287 12.64 14.51 -4.12
CA ARG A 287 12.84 14.72 -2.68
C ARG A 287 13.68 13.62 -2.05
N ILE A 288 13.38 12.35 -2.37
CA ILE A 288 14.12 11.19 -1.87
C ILE A 288 15.59 11.25 -2.35
N MET A 289 15.81 11.57 -3.62
CA MET A 289 17.14 11.65 -4.20
C MET A 289 17.97 12.82 -3.63
N ASP A 290 17.34 13.94 -3.30
CA ASP A 290 17.99 15.08 -2.63
C ASP A 290 18.44 14.68 -1.21
N ALA A 291 17.59 14.03 -0.43
CA ALA A 291 17.93 13.55 0.92
C ALA A 291 19.13 12.59 0.94
N ILE A 292 19.23 11.70 -0.06
CA ILE A 292 20.40 10.82 -0.23
C ILE A 292 21.66 11.63 -0.59
N ARG A 293 21.53 12.63 -1.46
CA ARG A 293 22.67 13.44 -1.93
C ARG A 293 23.26 14.30 -0.81
N GLU A 294 22.42 15.00 -0.06
CA GLU A 294 22.86 15.88 1.03
C GLU A 294 23.68 15.10 2.07
N ARG A 295 23.26 13.87 2.39
CA ARG A 295 23.99 13.01 3.32
C ARG A 295 25.26 12.39 2.74
N ARG A 296 25.35 12.14 1.43
CA ARG A 296 26.61 11.70 0.78
C ARG A 296 27.62 12.83 0.63
N ASP A 297 27.13 14.04 0.41
CA ASP A 297 27.96 15.21 0.23
C ASP A 297 28.53 15.71 1.55
N TYR A 298 27.85 15.48 2.67
CA TYR A 298 28.32 15.89 3.99
C TYR A 298 29.67 15.24 4.39
N PRO A 299 29.85 13.91 4.36
CA PRO A 299 31.14 13.28 4.58
C PRO A 299 32.19 13.74 3.55
N ASN A 300 31.85 13.76 2.26
CA ASN A 300 32.81 14.13 1.22
C ASN A 300 33.30 15.58 1.35
N THR A 301 32.44 16.51 1.75
CA THR A 301 32.82 17.91 1.98
C THR A 301 33.77 18.02 3.18
N VAL A 302 33.49 17.29 4.26
CA VAL A 302 34.35 17.26 5.45
C VAL A 302 35.71 16.62 5.13
N LEU A 303 35.74 15.50 4.41
CA LEU A 303 36.98 14.83 4.01
C LEU A 303 37.82 15.69 3.04
N LEU A 304 37.18 16.36 2.08
CA LEU A 304 37.88 17.27 1.17
C LEU A 304 38.45 18.48 1.91
N ALA A 305 37.71 19.05 2.87
CA ALA A 305 38.19 20.14 3.70
C ALA A 305 39.43 19.71 4.51
N ALA A 306 39.43 18.51 5.09
CA ALA A 306 40.59 17.95 5.80
C ALA A 306 41.82 17.79 4.88
N ALA A 307 41.62 17.33 3.64
CA ALA A 307 42.70 17.22 2.65
C ALA A 307 43.29 18.60 2.30
N ILE A 308 42.44 19.61 2.08
CA ILE A 308 42.88 20.98 1.77
C ILE A 308 43.63 21.57 2.96
N GLN A 309 43.13 21.39 4.18
CA GLN A 309 43.79 21.84 5.41
C GLN A 309 45.17 21.20 5.55
N TYR A 310 45.31 19.91 5.26
CA TYR A 310 46.60 19.24 5.25
C TYR A 310 47.55 19.88 4.22
N MET A 311 47.07 20.17 3.00
CA MET A 311 47.85 20.84 1.97
C MET A 311 48.31 22.24 2.41
N GLU A 312 47.44 23.02 3.07
CA GLU A 312 47.76 24.35 3.60
C GLU A 312 48.88 24.31 4.64
N GLN A 313 48.81 23.33 5.55
CA GLN A 313 49.79 23.16 6.63
C GLN A 313 51.16 22.72 6.11
N HIS A 314 51.20 21.94 5.03
CA HIS A 314 52.43 21.35 4.48
C HIS A 314 52.84 21.98 3.15
N LEU A 315 52.46 23.24 2.91
CA LEU A 315 52.64 23.94 1.64
C LEU A 315 54.11 23.98 1.15
N ALA A 316 55.04 24.13 2.09
CA ALA A 316 56.47 24.25 1.84
C ALA A 316 57.16 22.90 1.60
N GLU A 317 56.47 21.80 1.88
CA GLU A 317 57.02 20.44 1.83
C GLU A 317 56.74 19.76 0.48
N HIS A 318 57.47 18.68 0.20
CA HIS A 318 57.21 17.88 -0.99
C HIS A 318 56.08 16.87 -0.73
N ILE A 319 54.84 17.37 -0.73
CA ILE A 319 53.65 16.53 -0.57
C ILE A 319 53.16 15.98 -1.91
N SER A 320 52.73 14.72 -1.90
CA SER A 320 52.08 14.07 -3.03
C SER A 320 50.55 14.07 -2.87
N ARG A 321 49.86 13.74 -3.96
CA ARG A 321 48.42 13.50 -3.96
C ARG A 321 48.04 12.42 -2.93
N ASP A 322 48.87 11.39 -2.82
CA ASP A 322 48.57 10.22 -2.02
C ASP A 322 48.69 10.57 -0.52
N ASP A 323 49.61 11.47 -0.15
CA ASP A 323 49.74 11.99 1.21
C ASP A 323 48.49 12.80 1.62
N ALA A 324 48.03 13.71 0.75
CA ALA A 324 46.83 14.50 1.01
C ALA A 324 45.56 13.64 1.08
N ALA A 325 45.47 12.60 0.25
CA ALA A 325 44.38 11.63 0.31
C ALA A 325 44.43 10.83 1.63
N ALA A 326 45.61 10.37 2.05
CA ALA A 326 45.80 9.62 3.29
C ALA A 326 45.45 10.46 4.53
N ALA A 327 45.83 11.74 4.56
CA ALA A 327 45.49 12.67 5.65
C ALA A 327 43.97 12.84 5.83
N ALA A 328 43.20 12.72 4.74
CA ALA A 328 41.75 12.74 4.75
C ALA A 328 41.12 11.34 4.80
N SER A 329 41.88 10.28 5.08
CA SER A 329 41.38 8.89 5.07
C SER A 329 40.68 8.49 3.77
N MET A 330 41.14 9.01 2.63
CA MET A 330 40.62 8.74 1.29
C MET A 330 41.59 7.90 0.48
N SER A 331 41.06 7.13 -0.47
CA SER A 331 41.92 6.59 -1.54
C SER A 331 42.34 7.69 -2.52
N PRO A 332 43.54 7.61 -3.15
CA PRO A 332 44.01 8.63 -4.08
C PRO A 332 43.09 8.86 -5.29
N SER A 333 42.45 7.80 -5.77
CA SER A 333 41.46 7.85 -6.85
C SER A 333 40.19 8.59 -6.42
N HIS A 334 39.69 8.31 -5.22
CA HIS A 334 38.51 9.00 -4.68
C HIS A 334 38.78 10.49 -4.49
N PHE A 335 39.93 10.83 -3.91
CA PHE A 335 40.36 12.21 -3.72
C PHE A 335 40.49 12.96 -5.06
N SER A 336 41.15 12.37 -6.06
CA SER A 336 41.29 12.99 -7.40
C SER A 336 39.95 13.29 -8.05
N ARG A 337 39.02 12.33 -7.97
CA ARG A 337 37.67 12.48 -8.52
C ARG A 337 36.93 13.60 -7.80
N LEU A 338 36.94 13.59 -6.47
CA LEU A 338 36.23 14.57 -5.64
C LEU A 338 36.77 16.00 -5.84
N MET A 339 38.09 16.16 -5.93
CA MET A 339 38.75 17.44 -6.27
C MET A 339 38.30 17.98 -7.63
N LYS A 340 38.27 17.12 -8.66
CA LYS A 340 37.85 17.52 -10.00
C LYS A 340 36.37 17.88 -10.06
N GLU A 341 35.51 17.12 -9.38
CA GLU A 341 34.07 17.37 -9.29
C GLU A 341 33.73 18.65 -8.52
N ARG A 342 34.44 18.94 -7.41
CA ARG A 342 34.10 20.04 -6.50
C ARG A 342 34.84 21.34 -6.75
N LEU A 343 36.10 21.26 -7.16
CA LEU A 343 36.98 22.42 -7.34
C LEU A 343 37.37 22.66 -8.79
N GLY A 344 37.05 21.72 -9.70
CA GLY A 344 37.42 21.81 -11.11
C GLY A 344 38.93 21.77 -11.34
N ARG A 345 39.72 21.34 -10.35
CA ARG A 345 41.19 21.39 -10.35
C ARG A 345 41.78 20.07 -9.86
N SER A 346 42.92 19.70 -10.40
CA SER A 346 43.75 18.61 -9.89
C SER A 346 44.53 19.00 -8.64
N PHE A 347 45.06 18.00 -7.94
CA PHE A 347 45.94 18.20 -6.78
C PHE A 347 47.10 19.16 -7.09
N THR A 348 47.83 18.91 -8.17
CA THR A 348 49.00 19.70 -8.54
C THR A 348 48.63 21.13 -8.89
N GLU A 349 47.50 21.34 -9.58
CA GLU A 349 47.02 22.69 -9.91
C GLU A 349 46.62 23.48 -8.66
N LEU A 350 45.88 22.84 -7.75
CA LEU A 350 45.47 23.48 -6.50
C LEU A 350 46.68 23.82 -5.62
N LEU A 351 47.58 22.86 -5.40
CA LEU A 351 48.80 23.08 -4.62
C LEU A 351 49.65 24.20 -5.21
N THR A 352 49.83 24.21 -6.53
CA THR A 352 50.60 25.25 -7.23
C THR A 352 49.95 26.63 -7.04
N GLN A 353 48.62 26.71 -7.13
CA GLN A 353 47.89 27.94 -6.93
C GLN A 353 48.07 28.48 -5.51
N MET A 354 47.91 27.63 -4.50
CA MET A 354 48.09 28.02 -3.09
C MET A 354 49.52 28.50 -2.81
N ARG A 355 50.52 27.84 -3.39
CA ARG A 355 51.93 28.27 -3.30
C ARG A 355 52.17 29.62 -3.94
N VAL A 356 51.58 29.88 -5.10
CA VAL A 356 51.67 31.20 -5.75
C VAL A 356 50.95 32.27 -4.95
N ASP A 357 49.81 31.96 -4.34
CA ASP A 357 49.07 32.92 -3.52
C ASP A 357 49.84 33.28 -2.24
N LYS A 358 50.47 32.31 -1.58
CA LYS A 358 51.43 32.58 -0.49
C LYS A 358 52.63 33.40 -0.96
N ALA A 359 53.16 33.13 -2.15
CA ALA A 359 54.27 33.91 -2.71
C ALA A 359 53.86 35.38 -2.98
N LYS A 360 52.64 35.64 -3.49
CA LYS A 360 52.12 37.00 -3.66
C LYS A 360 52.08 37.75 -2.32
N GLU A 361 51.64 37.07 -1.27
CA GLU A 361 51.61 37.64 0.08
C GLU A 361 53.02 37.99 0.56
N LEU A 362 53.97 37.06 0.48
CA LEU A 362 55.35 37.31 0.90
C LEU A 362 56.04 38.40 0.07
N LEU A 363 55.78 38.46 -1.24
CA LEU A 363 56.34 39.47 -2.14
C LEU A 363 55.89 40.89 -1.79
N THR A 364 54.67 41.04 -1.28
CA THR A 364 54.07 42.33 -0.92
C THR A 364 54.43 42.72 0.52
N ARG A 365 54.37 41.77 1.46
CA ARG A 365 54.52 42.02 2.90
C ARG A 365 55.95 41.94 3.43
N THR A 366 56.91 41.41 2.66
CA THR A 366 58.28 41.17 3.16
C THR A 366 59.38 41.53 2.16
N ASP A 367 60.56 41.89 2.67
CA ASP A 367 61.76 42.19 1.88
C ASP A 367 62.60 40.96 1.52
N LYS A 368 62.11 39.75 1.82
CA LYS A 368 62.78 38.49 1.48
C LYS A 368 63.16 38.45 0.01
N SER A 369 64.32 37.89 -0.30
CA SER A 369 64.76 37.69 -1.68
C SER A 369 63.79 36.76 -2.42
N ILE A 370 63.79 36.84 -3.76
CA ILE A 370 62.95 35.95 -4.59
C ILE A 370 63.32 34.48 -4.38
N VAL A 371 64.59 34.19 -4.07
CA VAL A 371 65.08 32.83 -3.76
C VAL A 371 64.50 32.33 -2.44
N GLU A 372 64.51 33.14 -1.39
CA GLU A 372 63.94 32.76 -0.09
C GLU A 372 62.44 32.51 -0.19
N ILE A 373 61.71 33.37 -0.89
CA ILE A 373 60.26 33.18 -1.10
C ILE A 373 59.98 31.93 -1.93
N CYS A 374 60.79 31.65 -2.95
CA CYS A 374 60.68 30.42 -3.74
C CYS A 374 60.74 29.18 -2.84
N LEU A 375 61.76 29.09 -1.98
CA LEU A 375 61.96 27.97 -1.07
C LEU A 375 60.86 27.88 0.00
N GLU A 376 60.47 29.01 0.60
CA GLU A 376 59.43 29.06 1.65
C GLU A 376 58.02 28.73 1.13
N CYS A 377 57.79 28.92 -0.17
CA CYS A 377 56.58 28.48 -0.85
C CYS A 377 56.67 27.03 -1.37
N GLY A 378 57.75 26.29 -1.08
CA GLY A 378 57.89 24.88 -1.46
C GLY A 378 58.28 24.65 -2.92
N PHE A 379 58.89 25.64 -3.57
CA PHE A 379 59.51 25.46 -4.89
C PHE A 379 61.01 25.21 -4.72
N ASN A 380 61.52 24.17 -5.36
CA ASN A 380 62.94 23.78 -5.30
C ASN A 380 63.80 24.43 -6.38
N ASP A 381 63.19 25.11 -7.36
CA ASP A 381 63.88 25.77 -8.47
C ASP A 381 63.28 27.15 -8.75
N GLN A 382 64.12 28.18 -8.68
CA GLN A 382 63.73 29.57 -8.87
C GLN A 382 63.28 29.85 -10.32
N SER A 383 63.90 29.18 -11.30
CA SER A 383 63.55 29.36 -12.72
C SER A 383 62.14 28.85 -13.00
N TYR A 384 61.81 27.67 -12.47
CA TYR A 384 60.49 27.06 -12.53
C TYR A 384 59.46 27.89 -11.77
N PHE A 385 59.76 28.31 -10.54
CA PHE A 385 58.91 29.21 -9.77
C PHE A 385 58.55 30.48 -10.57
N THR A 386 59.54 31.13 -11.17
CA THR A 386 59.34 32.36 -11.94
C THR A 386 58.39 32.12 -13.12
N LYS A 387 58.60 31.03 -13.88
CA LYS A 387 57.71 30.64 -14.99
C LYS A 387 56.29 30.37 -14.53
N VAL A 388 56.13 29.59 -13.46
CA VAL A 388 54.81 29.22 -12.91
C VAL A 388 54.08 30.45 -12.38
N PHE A 389 54.76 31.29 -11.61
CA PHE A 389 54.21 32.52 -11.06
C PHE A 389 53.77 33.47 -12.18
N GLN A 390 54.59 33.65 -13.21
CA GLN A 390 54.24 34.49 -14.36
C GLN A 390 53.06 33.91 -15.15
N ARG A 391 53.00 32.60 -15.34
CA ARG A 391 51.87 31.95 -16.01
C ARG A 391 50.55 32.20 -15.26
N ILE A 392 50.56 32.13 -13.93
CA ILE A 392 49.35 32.28 -13.10
C ILE A 392 48.96 33.76 -12.91
N THR A 393 49.94 34.66 -12.78
CA THR A 393 49.70 36.06 -12.42
C THR A 393 49.83 37.05 -13.59
N GLY A 394 50.38 36.62 -14.72
CA GLY A 394 50.76 37.47 -15.85
C GLY A 394 52.06 38.26 -15.64
N LEU A 395 52.67 38.25 -14.45
CA LEU A 395 53.85 39.06 -14.10
C LEU A 395 54.96 38.21 -13.52
N THR A 396 56.22 38.59 -13.73
CA THR A 396 57.33 37.98 -12.99
C THR A 396 57.23 38.34 -11.50
N PRO A 397 57.75 37.53 -10.56
CA PRO A 397 57.74 37.84 -9.13
C PRO A 397 58.30 39.23 -8.80
N ARG A 398 59.39 39.63 -9.48
CA ARG A 398 60.00 40.96 -9.33
C ARG A 398 59.07 42.08 -9.78
N MET A 399 58.44 41.95 -10.95
CA MET A 399 57.47 42.93 -11.45
C MET A 399 56.24 43.01 -10.55
N TYR A 400 55.76 41.87 -10.06
CA TYR A 400 54.62 41.81 -9.14
C TYR A 400 54.91 42.55 -7.83
N ARG A 401 56.10 42.35 -7.23
CA ARG A 401 56.54 43.09 -6.04
C ARG A 401 56.57 44.60 -6.28
N LEU A 402 57.24 45.03 -7.35
CA LEU A 402 57.37 46.46 -7.67
C LEU A 402 56.00 47.12 -7.84
N ARG A 403 55.10 46.47 -8.59
CA ARG A 403 53.76 47.00 -8.89
C ARG A 403 52.85 47.09 -7.67
N ASN A 404 52.91 46.13 -6.76
CA ASN A 404 51.94 46.04 -5.66
C ASN A 404 52.45 46.70 -4.37
N ARG A 405 53.75 46.98 -4.25
CA ARG A 405 54.28 47.80 -3.13
C ARG A 405 54.15 49.29 -3.36
N SER A 406 54.14 49.74 -4.62
CA SER A 406 53.94 51.16 -4.95
C SER A 406 52.51 51.68 -4.70
N VAL A 407 51.60 50.84 -4.22
CA VAL A 407 50.20 51.20 -3.91
C VAL A 407 49.99 51.44 -2.41
N PHE A 408 50.98 51.14 -1.56
CA PHE A 408 50.88 51.27 -0.09
C PHE A 408 51.92 52.23 0.53
N ASN A 409 52.57 53.08 -0.28
CA ASN A 409 53.42 54.18 0.20
C ASN A 409 52.78 55.52 -0.11
#